data_AF-A0AAV4LZ72-F1
#
_entry.id   AF-A0AAV4LZ72-F1
#
_cell.length_a   1.000
_cell.length_b   1.000
_cell.length_c   1.000
_cell.angle_alpha   90.00
_cell.angle_beta   90.00
_cell.angle_gamma   90.00
#
_symmetry.space_group_name_H-M   'P 1'
#
loop_
_entity.id
_entity.type
_entity.pdbx_description
1 polymer ?
#
loop_
_entity_poly.entity_id
_entity_poly.type
_entity_poly.pdbx_seq_one_letter_code
_entity_poly.pdbx_strand_id
1 'polypeptide(L)'
;MNGDNLVMQTPDGAKVMCVVGQNAGLKTMQVVEIYAVVLSGANRSEHNLYLQQYGQIYRWDDMTNMGHLDSAIKLMDHPRIAKHIRFPADNCANY
;
A
#
# COMPACT_ATOMS: atom_id res chain seq x y z
N MET A 1 -5.01 -19.89 13.05
CA MET A 1 -4.38 -19.09 11.98
C MET A 1 -3.28 -18.28 12.64
N ASN A 2 -2.01 -18.67 12.51
CA ASN A 2 -0.89 -17.86 13.00
C ASN A 2 -0.42 -17.01 11.83
N GLY A 3 -1.03 -15.83 11.66
CA GLY A 3 -0.51 -14.81 10.76
C GLY A 3 0.54 -13.98 11.50
N ASP A 4 1.60 -13.58 10.81
CA ASP A 4 2.57 -12.65 11.35
C ASP A 4 2.02 -11.22 11.25
N ASN A 5 2.20 -10.43 12.31
CA ASN A 5 1.82 -9.01 12.30
C ASN A 5 3.01 -8.18 11.84
N LEU A 6 2.90 -7.56 10.66
CA LEU A 6 3.87 -6.61 10.15
C LEU A 6 3.48 -5.20 10.54
N VAL A 7 4.41 -4.46 11.13
CA VAL A 7 4.30 -3.01 11.29
C VAL A 7 5.01 -2.35 10.11
N MET A 8 4.28 -1.56 9.35
CA MET A 8 4.79 -0.87 8.16
C MET A 8 4.58 0.63 8.30
N GLN A 9 5.41 1.39 7.58
CA GLN A 9 5.22 2.82 7.38
C GLN A 9 4.83 3.06 5.93
N THR A 10 3.72 3.74 5.72
CA THR A 10 3.23 4.15 4.41
C THR A 10 4.01 5.37 3.89
N PRO A 11 3.95 5.68 2.58
CA PRO A 11 4.70 6.80 2.00
C PRO A 11 4.43 8.17 2.65
N ASP A 12 3.21 8.41 3.14
CA ASP A 12 2.85 9.65 3.84
C ASP A 12 3.35 9.71 5.31
N GLY A 13 4.00 8.64 5.77
CA GLY A 13 4.56 8.50 7.10
C GLY A 13 3.65 7.80 8.12
N ALA A 14 2.40 7.46 7.77
CA ALA A 14 1.49 6.78 8.68
C ALA A 14 1.93 5.33 8.97
N LYS A 15 1.74 4.89 10.21
CA LYS A 15 2.02 3.52 10.64
C LYS A 15 0.79 2.65 10.47
N VAL A 16 0.99 1.46 9.91
CA VAL A 16 -0.08 0.49 9.68
C VAL A 16 0.35 -0.88 10.16
N MET A 17 -0.60 -1.65 10.68
CA MET A 17 -0.37 -3.04 11.03
C MET A 17 -1.07 -3.94 10.01
N CYS A 18 -0.32 -4.83 9.39
CA CYS A 18 -0.81 -5.75 8.38
C CYS A 18 -0.60 -7.19 8.84
N VAL A 19 -1.69 -7.95 8.92
CA VAL A 19 -1.66 -9.40 9.15
C VAL A 19 -1.33 -10.07 7.83
N VAL A 20 -0.21 -10.80 7.78
CA VAL A 20 0.18 -11.60 6.62
C VAL A 20 -0.05 -13.08 6.88
N GLY A 21 -0.61 -13.77 5.89
CA GLY A 21 -0.99 -15.19 6.03
C GLY A 21 0.19 -16.18 6.00
N GLN A 22 1.39 -15.70 5.67
CA GLN A 22 2.60 -16.51 5.54
C GLN A 22 3.82 -15.71 5.99
N ASN A 23 4.83 -16.41 6.52
CA ASN A 23 6.11 -15.78 6.84
C ASN A 23 6.78 -15.32 5.55
N ALA A 24 6.73 -14.00 5.30
CA ALA A 24 7.15 -13.41 4.05
C ALA A 24 8.68 -13.20 3.95
N GLY A 25 9.45 -13.60 4.98
CA GLY A 25 10.92 -13.48 4.97
C GLY A 25 11.40 -12.05 4.67
N LEU A 26 10.65 -11.05 5.15
CA LEU A 26 10.93 -9.64 4.87
C LEU A 26 12.10 -9.16 5.73
N LYS A 27 12.92 -8.29 5.13
CA LYS A 27 14.01 -7.63 5.86
C LYS A 27 13.52 -6.31 6.47
N THR A 28 14.15 -5.91 7.57
CA THR A 28 13.95 -4.58 8.15
C THR A 28 14.34 -3.51 7.12
N MET A 29 13.57 -2.42 7.03
CA MET A 29 13.76 -1.29 6.09
C MET A 29 13.59 -1.62 4.60
N GLN A 30 12.93 -2.73 4.27
CA GLN A 30 12.57 -3.05 2.88
C GLN A 30 11.28 -2.34 2.46
N VAL A 31 11.25 -1.81 1.24
CA VAL A 31 10.00 -1.30 0.63
C VAL A 31 9.23 -2.47 0.01
N VAL A 32 7.95 -2.57 0.36
CA VAL A 32 7.06 -3.62 -0.13
C VAL A 32 5.71 -3.05 -0.57
N GLU A 33 5.12 -3.68 -1.56
CA GLU A 33 3.73 -3.46 -1.97
C GLU A 33 2.91 -4.68 -1.57
N ILE A 34 1.82 -4.42 -0.84
CA ILE A 34 0.94 -5.45 -0.30
C ILE A 34 -0.49 -5.09 -0.68
N TYR A 35 -1.14 -6.01 -1.37
CA TYR A 35 -2.58 -5.96 -1.58
C TYR A 35 -3.27 -6.43 -0.29
N ALA A 36 -4.12 -5.59 0.28
CA ALA A 36 -4.75 -5.85 1.57
C ALA A 36 -6.13 -5.21 1.69
N VAL A 37 -7.01 -5.83 2.47
CA VAL A 37 -8.32 -5.25 2.84
C VAL A 37 -8.22 -4.58 4.21
N VAL A 38 -8.91 -3.46 4.36
CA VAL A 38 -9.07 -2.81 5.67
C VAL A 38 -10.07 -3.61 6.49
N LEU A 39 -9.68 -4.03 7.70
CA LEU A 39 -10.58 -4.79 8.57
C LEU A 39 -11.58 -3.84 9.27
N SER A 40 -12.88 -4.11 9.10
CA SER A 40 -13.97 -3.35 9.73
C SER A 40 -13.91 -3.53 11.25
N GLY A 41 -13.40 -2.52 11.96
CA GLY A 41 -13.09 -2.60 13.39
C GLY A 41 -11.91 -1.72 13.78
N ALA A 42 -11.08 -1.31 12.80
CA ALA A 42 -10.16 -0.18 12.92
C ALA A 42 -10.94 1.15 12.97
N ASN A 43 -11.85 1.28 13.94
CA ASN A 43 -12.41 2.55 14.36
C ASN A 43 -11.25 3.37 14.90
N ARG A 44 -10.63 4.17 14.03
CA ARG A 44 -9.99 5.46 14.30
C ARG A 44 -9.42 5.63 15.73
N SER A 45 -8.62 4.71 16.24
CA SER A 45 -7.71 5.02 17.35
C SER A 45 -6.50 5.74 16.75
N GLU A 46 -6.77 6.86 16.08
CA GLU A 46 -5.98 7.90 15.40
C GLU A 46 -4.66 7.55 14.69
N HIS A 47 -4.06 6.38 14.83
CA HIS A 47 -2.66 6.15 14.48
C HIS A 47 -2.33 4.73 13.96
N ASN A 48 -3.26 3.77 14.00
CA ASN A 48 -3.00 2.39 13.54
C ASN A 48 -4.15 1.86 12.67
N LEU A 49 -3.92 1.72 11.37
CA LEU A 49 -4.81 1.01 10.45
C LEU A 49 -4.49 -0.49 10.49
N TYR A 50 -5.53 -1.32 10.58
CA TYR A 50 -5.42 -2.78 10.58
C TYR A 50 -5.79 -3.34 9.22
N LEU A 51 -4.84 -4.02 8.60
CA LEU A 51 -4.93 -4.55 7.24
C LEU A 51 -4.83 -6.07 7.27
N GLN A 52 -5.59 -6.76 6.42
CA GLN A 52 -5.43 -8.19 6.14
C GLN A 52 -4.96 -8.37 4.71
N GLN A 53 -3.75 -8.90 4.56
CA GLN A 53 -3.17 -9.18 3.25
C GLN A 53 -4.00 -10.20 2.48
N TYR A 54 -4.22 -9.93 1.18
CA TYR A 54 -4.74 -10.88 0.20
C TYR A 54 -3.85 -10.88 -1.04
N GLY A 55 -3.62 -12.03 -1.67
CA GLY A 55 -2.78 -12.12 -2.86
C GLY A 55 -1.27 -12.19 -2.58
N GLN A 56 -0.46 -11.50 -3.39
CA GLN A 56 1.01 -11.55 -3.33
C GLN A 56 1.60 -10.29 -2.66
N ILE A 57 2.82 -10.44 -2.15
CA ILE A 57 3.65 -9.34 -1.63
C ILE A 57 4.76 -9.10 -2.65
N TYR A 58 4.86 -7.87 -3.16
CA TYR A 58 5.90 -7.46 -4.10
C TYR A 58 6.99 -6.70 -3.36
N ARG A 59 8.25 -7.07 -3.61
CA ARG A 59 9.41 -6.38 -3.03
C ARG A 59 9.91 -5.37 -4.05
N TRP A 60 10.03 -4.14 -3.60
CA TRP A 60 10.63 -3.07 -4.38
C TRP A 60 12.14 -3.07 -4.15
N ASP A 61 12.87 -2.34 -5.00
CA ASP A 61 14.31 -2.20 -4.85
C ASP A 61 14.69 -1.38 -3.62
N ASP A 62 15.93 -1.55 -3.16
CA ASP A 62 16.46 -0.83 -2.00
C ASP A 62 16.70 0.67 -2.27
N MET A 63 16.53 1.13 -3.52
CA MET A 63 16.72 2.52 -3.93
C MET A 63 15.41 3.31 -3.97
N THR A 64 14.28 2.67 -3.67
CA THR A 64 12.97 3.29 -3.73
C THR A 64 12.85 4.42 -2.71
N ASN A 65 12.68 5.64 -3.21
CA ASN A 65 12.51 6.83 -2.37
C ASN A 65 11.03 7.03 -2.00
N MET A 66 10.69 6.81 -0.73
CA MET A 66 9.31 6.91 -0.23
C MET A 66 8.71 8.32 -0.37
N GLY A 67 9.52 9.38 -0.32
CA GLY A 67 9.05 10.75 -0.50
C GLY A 67 8.65 11.06 -1.96
N HIS A 68 9.39 10.51 -2.92
CA HIS A 68 8.98 10.57 -4.33
C HIS A 68 7.73 9.74 -4.60
N LEU A 69 7.61 8.57 -3.96
CA LEU A 69 6.42 7.72 -4.08
C LEU A 69 5.17 8.43 -3.51
N ASP A 70 5.28 9.05 -2.34
CA ASP A 70 4.20 9.86 -1.76
C ASP A 70 3.79 11.02 -2.68
N SER A 71 4.77 11.72 -3.25
CA SER A 71 4.52 12.80 -4.21
C SER A 71 3.80 12.28 -5.45
N ALA A 72 4.21 11.13 -5.98
CA ALA A 72 3.57 10.51 -7.14
C ALA A 72 2.13 10.11 -6.83
N ILE A 73 1.85 9.49 -5.68
CA ILE A 73 0.50 9.13 -5.23
C ILE A 73 -0.39 10.39 -5.15
N LYS A 74 0.10 11.45 -4.49
CA LYS A 74 -0.64 12.72 -4.38
C LYS A 74 -0.93 13.36 -5.73
N LEU A 75 0.00 13.26 -6.68
CA LEU A 75 -0.20 13.76 -8.05
C LEU A 75 -1.23 12.91 -8.82
N MET A 76 -1.22 11.58 -8.63
CA MET A 76 -2.21 10.67 -9.21
C MET A 76 -3.63 10.97 -8.72
N ASP A 77 -3.78 11.28 -7.44
CA ASP A 77 -5.07 11.60 -6.83
C ASP A 77 -5.48 13.08 -7.01
N HIS A 78 -4.61 13.92 -7.57
CA HIS A 78 -4.90 15.34 -7.70
C HIS A 78 -5.98 15.59 -8.76
N PRO A 79 -7.10 16.26 -8.45
CA PRO A 79 -8.30 16.31 -9.31
C PRO A 79 -8.05 16.95 -10.68
N ARG A 80 -7.05 17.83 -10.80
CA ARG A 80 -6.68 18.45 -12.09
C ARG A 80 -5.71 17.61 -12.92
N ILE A 81 -4.97 16.71 -12.30
CA ILE A 81 -3.91 15.91 -12.93
C ILE A 81 -4.43 14.50 -13.25
N ALA A 82 -5.26 13.92 -12.39
CA ALA A 82 -5.86 12.59 -12.57
C ALA A 82 -6.47 12.42 -13.98
N LYS A 83 -7.18 13.43 -14.50
CA LYS A 83 -7.76 13.41 -15.86
C LYS A 83 -6.75 13.27 -17.01
N HIS A 84 -5.46 13.52 -16.75
CA HIS A 84 -4.37 13.43 -17.71
C HIS A 84 -3.52 12.17 -17.53
N ILE A 85 -3.69 11.45 -16.42
CA ILE A 85 -3.02 10.18 -16.16
C ILE A 85 -3.97 9.09 -16.68
N ARG A 86 -3.65 8.53 -17.85
CA ARG A 86 -4.42 7.42 -18.44
C ARG A 86 -3.85 6.10 -17.94
N PHE A 87 -4.67 5.25 -17.35
CA PHE A 87 -4.28 3.87 -17.08
C PHE A 87 -4.55 3.02 -18.33
N PRO A 88 -3.72 2.00 -18.63
CA PRO A 88 -3.93 1.12 -19.79
C PRO A 88 -5.32 0.45 -19.82
N ALA A 89 -5.97 0.29 -18.66
CA ALA A 89 -7.32 -0.26 -18.53
C ALA A 89 -8.45 0.74 -18.90
N ASP A 90 -8.18 2.04 -18.94
CA ASP A 90 -9.18 3.08 -19.26
C ASP A 90 -9.55 3.11 -20.75
N ASN A 91 -8.81 2.38 -21.61
CA ASN A 91 -9.12 2.21 -23.03
C ASN A 91 -10.08 1.04 -23.32
N CYS A 92 -10.56 0.32 -22.30
CA CYS A 92 -11.43 -0.86 -22.49
C CYS A 92 -12.94 -0.56 -22.60
N ALA A 93 -13.37 0.69 -22.55
CA ALA A 93 -14.79 1.05 -22.63
C ALA A 93 -15.07 2.01 -23.80
N ASN A 94 -14.83 1.54 -25.03
CA ASN A 94 -15.45 2.09 -26.24
C ASN A 94 -15.69 0.92 -27.21
N TYR A 95 -16.72 0.13 -26.93
CA TYR A 95 -17.37 -0.77 -27.88
C TYR A 95 -18.84 -0.40 -27.96
#